data_AF-S9VUW5-F1
#
_entry.id   AF-S9VUW5-F1
#
_cell.length_a   1.000
_cell.length_b   1.000
_cell.length_c   1.000
_cell.angle_alpha   90.00
_cell.angle_beta   90.00
_cell.angle_gamma   90.00
#
_symmetry.space_group_name_H-M   'P 1'
#
loop_
_entity.id
_entity.type
_entity.pdbx_description
1 polymer ?
#
loop_
_entity_poly.entity_id
_entity_poly.type
_entity_poly.pdbx_seq_one_letter_code
_entity_poly.pdbx_strand_id
1 'polypeptide(L)'
;MYEQLSKSNMVSNSRIIALDLLPMDPIPGVEFIQGDFRDQDIIDKLEKTLSNQLVDIVISDMAPNLSGIREVDSVRICHVCELVLDFAVKHLKRSGVIIIKSFHGSGFSQIVYLYKKFFKRVLECKPKSSRYKSSETFLIARNLKLDLFLRFYELCLNYI
;
A
#
# COMPACT_ATOMS: atom_id res chain seq x y z
N MET A 1 -11.39 7.32 -4.54
CA MET A 1 -11.32 5.92 -4.05
C MET A 1 -12.12 5.73 -2.76
N TYR A 2 -11.85 6.52 -1.72
CA TYR A 2 -12.45 6.37 -0.38
C TYR A 2 -13.99 6.41 -0.36
N GLU A 3 -14.60 7.29 -1.15
CA GLU A 3 -16.06 7.40 -1.25
C GLU A 3 -16.74 6.16 -1.86
N GLN A 4 -16.08 5.48 -2.79
CA GLN A 4 -16.60 4.24 -3.36
C GLN A 4 -16.48 3.09 -2.36
N LEU A 5 -15.40 3.06 -1.56
CA LEU A 5 -15.21 2.08 -0.50
C LEU A 5 -16.27 2.24 0.60
N SER A 6 -16.55 3.48 1.04
CA SER A 6 -17.57 3.73 2.06
C SER A 6 -18.98 3.39 1.57
N LYS A 7 -19.32 3.69 0.31
CA LYS A 7 -20.63 3.38 -0.30
C LYS A 7 -20.86 1.91 -0.61
N SER A 8 -19.78 1.11 -0.74
CA SER A 8 -19.86 -0.27 -1.24
C SER A 8 -20.43 -1.31 -0.27
N ASN A 9 -20.98 -0.91 0.89
CA ASN A 9 -21.51 -1.82 1.92
C ASN A 9 -20.52 -2.93 2.31
N MET A 10 -19.21 -2.65 2.22
CA MET A 10 -18.15 -3.67 2.34
C MET A 10 -18.01 -4.30 3.74
N VAL A 11 -18.79 -3.83 4.73
CA VAL A 11 -19.37 -4.56 5.87
C VAL A 11 -19.97 -3.49 6.79
N SER A 12 -21.22 -3.67 7.24
CA SER A 12 -21.74 -2.91 8.38
C SER A 12 -20.76 -3.11 9.54
N ASN A 13 -20.09 -2.04 10.00
CA ASN A 13 -19.03 -2.02 11.02
C ASN A 13 -17.56 -2.07 10.53
N SER A 14 -17.26 -1.73 9.27
CA SER A 14 -15.88 -1.51 8.82
C SER A 14 -15.30 -0.18 9.32
N ARG A 15 -14.06 -0.22 9.84
CA ARG A 15 -13.26 0.98 10.14
C ARG A 15 -12.38 1.31 8.94
N ILE A 16 -12.45 2.55 8.45
CA ILE A 16 -11.65 3.03 7.32
C ILE A 16 -10.77 4.18 7.80
N ILE A 17 -9.47 4.06 7.58
CA ILE A 17 -8.51 5.14 7.78
C ILE A 17 -7.96 5.52 6.39
N ALA A 18 -8.10 6.78 6.04
CA ALA A 18 -7.58 7.35 4.80
C ALA A 18 -6.43 8.31 5.14
N LEU A 19 -5.37 8.28 4.32
CA LEU A 19 -4.24 9.18 4.40
C LEU A 19 -3.97 9.71 2.99
N ASP A 20 -3.93 11.03 2.85
CA ASP A 20 -3.60 11.69 1.58
C ASP A 20 -2.86 13.01 1.85
N LEU A 21 -2.02 13.42 0.90
CA LEU A 21 -1.32 14.70 0.93
C LEU A 21 -2.30 15.86 0.79
N LEU A 22 -3.29 15.70 -0.08
CA LEU A 22 -4.29 16.73 -0.37
C LEU A 22 -5.47 16.62 0.60
N PRO A 23 -6.05 17.76 1.00
CA PRO A 23 -7.26 17.74 1.82
C PRO A 23 -8.44 17.14 1.02
N MET A 24 -9.39 16.56 1.75
CA MET A 24 -10.66 16.08 1.18
C MET A 24 -11.82 16.41 2.10
N ASP A 25 -13.02 16.48 1.52
CA ASP A 25 -14.24 16.62 2.29
C ASP A 25 -14.47 15.41 3.21
N PRO A 26 -14.96 15.60 4.44
CA PRO A 26 -15.23 14.50 5.36
C PRO A 26 -16.20 13.48 4.77
N ILE A 27 -15.83 12.20 4.83
CA ILE A 27 -16.68 11.08 4.42
C ILE A 27 -17.14 10.35 5.68
N PRO A 28 -18.47 10.15 5.89
CA PRO A 28 -18.97 9.39 7.02
C PRO A 28 -18.33 8.00 7.13
N GLY A 29 -17.84 7.65 8.32
CA GLY A 29 -17.18 6.37 8.59
C GLY A 29 -15.72 6.28 8.13
N VAL A 30 -15.12 7.39 7.68
CA VAL A 30 -13.71 7.47 7.30
C VAL A 30 -12.97 8.42 8.24
N GLU A 31 -11.98 7.89 8.96
CA GLU A 31 -10.99 8.69 9.69
C GLU A 31 -9.94 9.18 8.68
N PHE A 32 -9.77 10.49 8.55
CA PHE A 32 -8.84 11.07 7.58
C PHE A 32 -7.61 11.68 8.26
N ILE A 33 -6.43 11.35 7.74
CA ILE A 33 -5.14 11.92 8.11
C ILE A 33 -4.59 12.65 6.88
N GLN A 34 -4.58 13.98 6.94
CA GLN A 34 -3.87 14.75 5.94
C GLN A 34 -2.36 14.72 6.24
N GLY A 35 -1.55 14.37 5.24
CA GLY A 35 -0.10 14.36 5.35
C GLY A 35 0.59 13.56 4.25
N ASP A 36 1.91 13.71 4.17
CA ASP A 36 2.72 12.90 3.26
C ASP A 36 3.03 11.55 3.89
N PHE A 37 2.74 10.45 3.19
CA PHE A 37 3.07 9.10 3.64
C PHE A 37 4.58 8.85 3.78
N ARG A 38 5.41 9.73 3.22
CA ARG A 38 6.88 9.67 3.35
C ARG A 38 7.39 10.30 4.65
N ASP A 39 6.55 11.05 5.35
CA ASP A 39 6.93 11.77 6.56
C ASP A 39 6.71 10.88 7.79
N GLN A 40 7.76 10.71 8.60
CA GLN A 40 7.71 9.84 9.78
C GLN A 40 6.65 10.28 10.79
N ASP A 41 6.45 11.58 10.99
CA ASP A 41 5.42 12.10 11.91
C ASP A 41 3.99 11.69 11.48
N ILE A 42 3.77 11.58 10.17
CA ILE A 42 2.48 11.16 9.61
C ILE A 42 2.32 9.65 9.74
N ILE A 43 3.39 8.87 9.54
CA ILE A 43 3.40 7.43 9.81
C ILE A 43 3.11 7.16 11.29
N ASP A 44 3.76 7.85 12.22
CA ASP A 44 3.53 7.72 13.65
C ASP A 44 2.08 8.05 14.03
N LYS A 45 1.50 9.06 13.39
CA LYS A 45 0.08 9.42 13.56
C LYS A 45 -0.84 8.32 13.04
N LEU A 46 -0.53 7.72 11.88
CA LEU A 46 -1.28 6.61 11.32
C LEU A 46 -1.19 5.38 12.24
N GLU A 47 -0.01 5.03 12.73
CA GLU A 47 0.21 3.91 13.65
C GLU A 47 -0.52 4.10 14.99
N LYS A 48 -0.49 5.31 15.55
CA LYS A 48 -1.30 5.67 16.73
C LYS A 48 -2.79 5.51 16.45
N THR A 49 -3.25 5.91 15.27
CA THR A 49 -4.66 5.77 14.87
C THR A 49 -5.04 4.29 14.75
N LEU A 50 -4.13 3.43 14.28
CA LEU A 50 -4.35 1.98 14.22
C LEU A 50 -4.45 1.32 15.60
N SER A 51 -3.91 1.93 16.67
CA SER A 51 -3.96 1.39 18.03
C SER A 51 -3.44 -0.05 18.13
N ASN A 52 -2.34 -0.36 17.44
CA ASN A 52 -1.74 -1.71 17.32
C ASN A 52 -2.64 -2.77 16.68
N GLN A 53 -3.75 -2.39 16.05
CA GLN A 53 -4.61 -3.32 15.33
C GLN A 53 -4.05 -3.60 13.94
N LEU A 54 -3.93 -4.89 13.60
CA LEU A 54 -3.60 -5.30 12.25
C LEU A 54 -4.78 -5.05 11.30
N VAL A 55 -4.49 -4.56 10.10
CA VAL A 55 -5.49 -4.27 9.07
C VAL A 55 -5.74 -5.48 8.16
N ASP A 56 -6.95 -5.59 7.64
CA ASP A 56 -7.32 -6.62 6.66
C ASP A 56 -6.85 -6.25 5.24
N ILE A 57 -6.87 -4.96 4.90
CA ILE A 57 -6.60 -4.46 3.56
C ILE A 57 -5.77 -3.18 3.63
N VAL A 58 -4.70 -3.11 2.83
CA VAL A 58 -3.99 -1.88 2.49
C VAL A 58 -4.23 -1.55 1.03
N ILE A 59 -4.67 -0.32 0.74
CA ILE A 59 -4.86 0.15 -0.63
C ILE A 59 -4.04 1.42 -0.83
N SER A 60 -3.12 1.39 -1.80
CA SER A 60 -2.33 2.55 -2.18
C SER A 60 -2.60 2.90 -3.63
N ASP A 61 -3.15 4.09 -3.83
CA ASP A 61 -3.25 4.74 -5.14
C ASP A 61 -2.18 5.84 -5.30
N MET A 62 -1.08 5.74 -4.55
CA MET A 62 0.01 6.69 -4.66
C MET A 62 0.76 6.52 -5.98
N ALA A 63 1.18 7.64 -6.57
CA ALA A 63 2.15 7.69 -7.64
C ALA A 63 3.05 8.91 -7.43
N PRO A 64 4.34 8.81 -7.76
CA PRO A 64 5.22 9.97 -7.76
C PRO A 64 4.85 10.93 -8.91
N ASN A 65 5.31 12.17 -8.80
CA ASN A 65 5.33 13.09 -9.94
C ASN A 65 6.25 12.51 -11.02
N LEU A 66 5.65 12.10 -12.14
CA LEU A 66 6.36 11.56 -13.30
C LEU A 66 7.08 12.70 -14.02
N SER A 67 8.39 12.53 -14.22
CA SER A 67 9.25 13.45 -14.94
C SER A 67 9.19 13.26 -16.46
N GLY A 68 8.70 12.09 -16.91
CA GLY A 68 8.78 11.66 -18.31
C GLY A 68 10.09 10.97 -18.67
N ILE A 69 11.09 10.98 -17.77
CA ILE A 69 12.33 10.25 -17.91
C ILE A 69 12.15 8.86 -17.29
N ARG A 70 12.15 7.83 -18.13
CA ARG A 70 11.72 6.46 -17.76
C ARG A 70 12.52 5.89 -16.59
N GLU A 71 13.81 6.14 -16.56
CA GLU A 71 14.73 5.63 -15.56
C GLU A 71 14.46 6.30 -14.20
N VAL A 72 14.34 7.62 -14.18
CA VAL A 72 14.03 8.39 -12.97
C VAL A 72 12.66 8.00 -12.43
N ASP A 73 11.66 7.90 -13.31
CA ASP A 73 10.30 7.54 -12.94
C ASP A 73 10.23 6.12 -12.39
N SER A 74 10.98 5.17 -12.96
CA SER A 74 11.05 3.79 -12.44
C SER A 74 11.58 3.72 -11.01
N VAL A 75 12.60 4.50 -10.68
CA VAL A 75 13.17 4.54 -9.33
C VAL A 75 12.16 5.13 -8.34
N ARG A 76 11.49 6.22 -8.72
CA ARG A 76 10.46 6.85 -7.88
C ARG A 76 9.25 5.94 -7.65
N ILE A 77 8.79 5.23 -8.68
CA ILE A 77 7.69 4.26 -8.56
C ILE A 77 8.12 3.10 -7.65
N CYS A 78 9.33 2.56 -7.84
CA CYS A 78 9.86 1.50 -6.98
C CYS A 78 9.89 1.93 -5.51
N HIS A 79 10.39 3.14 -5.23
CA HIS A 79 10.46 3.68 -3.88
C HIS A 79 9.07 3.81 -3.23
N VAL A 80 8.07 4.32 -3.95
CA VAL A 80 6.68 4.37 -3.44
C VAL A 80 6.16 2.95 -3.15
N CYS A 81 6.42 1.98 -4.03
CA CYS A 81 6.01 0.60 -3.80
C CYS A 81 6.71 -0.04 -2.58
N GLU A 82 7.99 0.27 -2.36
CA GLU A 82 8.74 -0.19 -1.20
C GLU A 82 8.19 0.36 0.12
N LEU A 83 7.86 1.65 0.17
CA LEU A 83 7.26 2.28 1.34
C LEU A 83 5.93 1.63 1.74
N VAL A 84 5.06 1.39 0.76
CA VAL A 84 3.76 0.74 1.02
C VAL A 84 3.95 -0.71 1.45
N LEU A 85 4.92 -1.42 0.86
CA LEU A 85 5.24 -2.79 1.25
C LEU A 85 5.74 -2.85 2.70
N ASP A 86 6.67 -1.97 3.08
CA ASP A 86 7.21 -1.91 4.44
C ASP A 86 6.10 -1.71 5.48
N PHE A 87 5.21 -0.75 5.23
CA PHE A 87 4.03 -0.53 6.07
C PHE A 87 3.13 -1.77 6.13
N ALA A 88 2.82 -2.37 4.98
CA ALA A 88 1.93 -3.53 4.93
C ALA A 88 2.52 -4.76 5.65
N VAL A 89 3.83 -5.01 5.57
CA VAL A 89 4.46 -6.14 6.26
C VAL A 89 4.35 -6.00 7.78
N LYS A 90 4.38 -4.76 8.31
CA LYS A 90 4.26 -4.46 9.74
C LYS A 90 2.81 -4.51 10.24
N HIS A 91 1.88 -4.02 9.42
CA HIS A 91 0.52 -3.70 9.88
C HIS A 91 -0.58 -4.60 9.31
N LEU A 92 -0.29 -5.48 8.35
CA LEU A 92 -1.30 -6.34 7.73
C LEU A 92 -1.48 -7.66 8.49
N LYS A 93 -2.72 -8.15 8.60
CA LYS A 93 -2.99 -9.52 9.04
C LYS A 93 -2.34 -10.53 8.09
N ARG A 94 -2.06 -11.73 8.59
CA ARG A 94 -1.50 -12.83 7.77
C ARG A 94 -2.34 -13.16 6.54
N SER A 95 -3.67 -13.09 6.65
CA SER A 95 -4.62 -13.32 5.56
C SER A 95 -4.93 -12.06 4.74
N GLY A 96 -4.28 -10.94 5.05
CA GLY A 96 -4.63 -9.65 4.48
C GLY A 96 -4.22 -9.50 3.02
N VAL A 97 -4.69 -8.39 2.45
CA VAL A 97 -4.50 -8.04 1.04
C VAL A 97 -3.88 -6.66 0.91
N ILE A 98 -2.93 -6.53 0.01
CA ILE A 98 -2.42 -5.25 -0.46
C ILE A 98 -2.84 -5.04 -1.93
N ILE A 99 -3.34 -3.86 -2.23
CA ILE A 99 -3.62 -3.39 -3.58
C ILE A 99 -2.81 -2.12 -3.80
N ILE A 100 -1.93 -2.11 -4.79
CA ILE A 100 -1.05 -0.96 -5.05
C ILE A 100 -1.05 -0.59 -6.52
N LYS A 101 -1.19 0.71 -6.80
CA LYS A 101 -0.97 1.27 -8.13
C LYS A 101 0.52 1.21 -8.49
N SER A 102 0.79 0.81 -9.72
CA SER A 102 2.12 0.83 -10.30
C SER A 102 1.99 1.08 -11.81
N PHE A 103 3.11 1.06 -12.51
CA PHE A 103 3.16 1.29 -13.95
C PHE A 103 4.05 0.25 -14.62
N HIS A 104 3.58 -0.32 -15.73
CA HIS A 104 4.44 -1.15 -16.57
C HIS A 104 5.58 -0.31 -17.15
N GLY A 105 6.80 -0.84 -17.05
CA GLY A 105 8.01 -0.16 -17.48
C GLY A 105 9.25 -0.82 -16.92
N SER A 106 10.37 -0.09 -16.97
CA SER A 106 11.59 -0.50 -16.27
C SER A 106 11.29 -0.60 -14.76
N GLY A 107 11.83 -1.60 -14.08
CA GLY A 107 11.62 -1.80 -12.63
C GLY A 107 10.35 -2.58 -12.23
N PHE A 108 9.36 -2.72 -13.12
CA PHE A 108 8.09 -3.35 -12.74
C PHE A 108 8.23 -4.82 -12.34
N SER A 109 9.03 -5.60 -13.09
CA SER A 109 9.26 -7.01 -12.74
C SER A 109 10.00 -7.17 -11.41
N GLN A 110 10.87 -6.20 -11.06
CA GLN A 110 11.53 -6.14 -9.77
C GLN A 110 10.55 -5.87 -8.63
N ILE A 111 9.58 -4.96 -8.83
CA ILE A 111 8.49 -4.71 -7.88
C ILE A 111 7.66 -5.99 -7.68
N VAL A 112 7.24 -6.66 -8.76
CA VAL A 112 6.50 -7.93 -8.68
C VAL A 112 7.29 -9.00 -7.93
N TYR A 113 8.58 -9.13 -8.24
CA TYR A 113 9.48 -10.08 -7.58
C TYR A 113 9.62 -9.78 -6.10
N LEU A 114 9.79 -8.51 -5.73
CA LEU A 114 9.84 -8.05 -4.34
C LEU A 114 8.58 -8.48 -3.59
N TYR A 115 7.40 -8.17 -4.12
CA TYR A 115 6.12 -8.55 -3.48
C TYR A 115 5.96 -10.08 -3.38
N LYS A 116 6.44 -10.85 -4.36
CA LYS A 116 6.43 -12.32 -4.31
C LYS A 116 7.33 -12.88 -3.20
N LYS A 117 8.32 -12.13 -2.71
CA LYS A 117 9.09 -12.54 -1.53
C LYS A 117 8.26 -12.52 -0.26
N PHE A 118 7.35 -11.57 -0.11
CA PHE A 118 6.55 -11.36 1.11
C PHE A 118 5.16 -12.01 1.06
N PHE A 119 4.58 -12.22 -0.13
CA PHE A 119 3.21 -12.71 -0.28
C PHE A 119 3.14 -14.05 -1.00
N LYS A 120 2.17 -14.90 -0.64
CA LYS A 120 1.94 -16.20 -1.29
C LYS A 120 1.38 -16.07 -2.70
N ARG A 121 0.57 -15.04 -2.95
CA ARG A 121 -0.04 -14.78 -4.27
C ARG A 121 0.12 -13.32 -4.63
N VAL A 122 0.61 -13.06 -5.84
CA VAL A 122 0.74 -11.72 -6.43
C VAL A 122 0.12 -11.76 -7.82
N LEU A 123 -0.84 -10.86 -8.07
CA LEU A 123 -1.55 -10.75 -9.35
C LEU A 123 -1.41 -9.34 -9.89
N GLU A 124 -1.24 -9.25 -11.20
CA GLU A 124 -1.31 -8.00 -11.94
C GLU A 124 -2.75 -7.82 -12.44
N CYS A 125 -3.31 -6.62 -12.25
CA CYS A 125 -4.67 -6.30 -12.66
C CYS A 125 -4.68 -4.94 -13.35
N LYS A 126 -5.03 -4.93 -14.64
CA LYS A 126 -5.29 -3.70 -15.36
C LYS A 126 -6.76 -3.30 -15.14
N PRO A 127 -7.07 -2.10 -14.61
CA PRO A 127 -8.45 -1.68 -14.41
C PRO A 127 -9.17 -1.54 -15.75
N LYS A 128 -10.43 -1.96 -15.80
CA LYS A 128 -11.28 -1.74 -16.99
C LYS A 128 -11.48 -0.25 -17.31
N SER A 129 -11.37 0.61 -16.29
CA SER A 129 -11.43 2.07 -16.39
C SER A 129 -10.11 2.71 -16.87
N SER A 130 -9.01 1.96 -16.91
CA SER A 130 -7.73 2.50 -17.38
C SER A 130 -7.78 2.73 -18.89
N ARG A 131 -7.31 3.90 -19.34
CA ARG A 131 -7.18 4.20 -20.78
C ARG A 131 -6.27 3.16 -21.41
N TYR A 132 -6.61 2.67 -22.61
CA TYR A 132 -5.84 1.63 -23.31
C TYR A 132 -4.33 1.93 -23.41
N LYS A 133 -3.98 3.20 -23.65
CA LYS A 133 -2.60 3.69 -23.77
C LYS A 133 -1.87 3.90 -22.42
N SER A 134 -2.55 3.81 -21.29
CA SER A 134 -1.92 3.97 -19.98
C SER A 134 -1.06 2.75 -19.65
N SER A 135 0.13 3.01 -19.10
CA SER A 135 0.98 1.98 -18.47
C SER A 135 0.52 1.62 -17.05
N GLU A 136 -0.48 2.33 -16.51
CA GLU A 136 -1.03 2.08 -15.18
C GLU A 136 -1.56 0.64 -15.04
N THR A 137 -1.21 0.03 -13.92
CA THR A 137 -1.62 -1.31 -13.51
C THR A 137 -1.69 -1.37 -11.99
N PHE A 138 -2.42 -2.34 -11.46
CA PHE A 138 -2.49 -2.59 -10.03
C PHE A 138 -1.86 -3.94 -9.70
N LEU A 139 -1.05 -3.98 -8.65
CA LEU A 139 -0.60 -5.22 -8.04
C LEU A 139 -1.48 -5.56 -6.86
N ILE A 140 -2.02 -6.78 -6.89
CA ILE A 140 -2.81 -7.35 -5.79
C ILE A 140 -1.98 -8.47 -5.19
N ALA A 141 -1.47 -8.27 -3.98
CA ALA A 141 -0.76 -9.31 -3.23
C ALA A 141 -1.56 -9.76 -2.01
N ARG A 142 -1.56 -11.07 -1.76
CA ARG A 142 -2.41 -11.71 -0.75
C ARG A 142 -1.63 -12.74 0.05
N ASN A 143 -2.03 -12.88 1.31
CA ASN A 143 -1.50 -13.82 2.28
C ASN A 143 -0.01 -13.62 2.54
N LEU A 144 0.30 -12.90 3.62
CA LEU A 144 1.67 -12.65 4.07
C LEU A 144 2.37 -13.97 4.42
N LYS A 145 3.63 -14.12 4.02
CA LYS A 145 4.48 -15.29 4.31
C LYS A 145 5.05 -15.18 5.74
N LEU A 146 5.13 -16.32 6.44
CA LEU A 146 5.60 -16.38 7.83
C LEU A 146 7.11 -16.09 7.96
N ASP A 147 7.92 -16.56 7.01
CA ASP A 147 9.38 -16.66 7.15
C ASP A 147 10.09 -15.30 7.30
N LEU A 148 9.46 -14.20 6.85
CA LEU A 148 10.02 -12.86 6.96
C LEU A 148 9.64 -12.17 8.28
N PHE A 149 8.47 -12.49 8.84
CA PHE A 149 8.00 -11.92 10.10
C PHE A 149 8.81 -12.46 11.30
N LEU A 150 9.15 -13.75 11.28
CA LEU A 150 9.96 -14.38 12.35
C LEU A 150 11.42 -13.95 12.31
N ARG A 151 12.03 -13.82 11.12
CA ARG A 151 13.43 -13.35 11.00
C ARG A 151 13.64 -11.92 11.47
N PHE A 152 12.68 -11.02 11.25
CA PHE A 152 12.80 -9.64 11.72
C PHE A 152 12.64 -9.54 13.25
N TYR A 153 11.73 -10.31 13.83
CA TYR A 153 11.53 -10.36 15.29
C TYR A 153 12.75 -10.97 16.01
N GLU A 154 13.36 -12.03 15.47
CA GLU A 154 14.61 -12.58 16.01
C GLU A 154 15.78 -11.60 15.90
N LEU A 155 15.88 -10.81 14.83
CA LEU A 155 16.93 -9.80 14.69
C LEU A 155 16.78 -8.64 15.69
N CYS A 156 15.55 -8.23 16.02
CA CYS A 156 15.30 -7.18 17.00
C CYS A 156 15.52 -7.64 18.46
N LEU A 157 15.26 -8.90 18.79
CA LEU A 157 15.52 -9.45 20.13
C LEU A 157 16.99 -9.76 20.40
N ASN A 158 17.80 -9.99 19.35
CA ASN A 158 19.24 -10.24 19.48
C ASN A 158 20.10 -8.96 19.54
N TYR A 159 19.48 -7.78 19.57
CA TYR A 159 20.15 -6.46 19.65
C TYR A 159 19.74 -5.65 20.90
N ILE A 160 19.10 -6.30 21.89
CA ILE A 160 18.87 -5.80 23.26
C ILE A 160 19.58 -6.77 24.21
#